data_AF-A0A6S8V4K1-F1
#
_entry.id   AF-A0A6S8V4K1-F1
#
_cell.length_a   1.000
_cell.length_b   1.000
_cell.length_c   1.000
_cell.angle_alpha   90.00
_cell.angle_beta   90.00
_cell.angle_gamma   90.00
#
_symmetry.space_group_name_H-M   'P 1'
#
loop_
_entity.id
_entity.type
_entity.pdbx_description
1 polymer ?
#
loop_
_entity_poly.entity_id
_entity_poly.type
_entity_poly.pdbx_seq_one_letter_code
_entity_poly.pdbx_strand_id
1 'polypeptide(L)'
;MHIRSFLPLSILSAFYVVGGAASCADDSTHTFNLIWDNSIAVNCTWLTKNMKQVDYRKNTYCPVQRGKCPVSCDNCTIAPTKSPTKAPTGSPSLSSSPSKQPTKAPVKAPSLSPSKAPSKQPTKAPVKAPTVSPSKVPTTSPIGPCVDSATYQWLNGLAISVDCGWLTYNPLKKTTRIATWCSNTDVSFACRSTCKTCNTPCQDVATFTFNLTNVGEPRNCSWLTKNVLQKDNRRVTYCGTIGSSCPVSCGYCAP
;
A
#
# COMPACT_ATOMS: atom_id res chain seq x y z
N MET A 1 85.17 -35.81 8.47
CA MET A 1 84.02 -36.70 8.27
C MET A 1 82.96 -35.92 7.50
N HIS A 2 83.00 -35.99 6.17
CA HIS A 2 82.05 -35.34 5.27
C HIS A 2 80.92 -36.32 4.96
N ILE A 3 79.67 -35.95 5.22
CA ILE A 3 78.49 -36.65 4.68
C ILE A 3 77.48 -35.61 4.19
N ARG A 4 77.16 -35.70 2.89
CA ARG A 4 76.04 -35.05 2.20
C ARG A 4 74.72 -35.69 2.60
N SER A 5 73.62 -34.95 2.65
CA SER A 5 72.27 -35.41 2.23
C SER A 5 71.26 -34.25 2.29
N PHE A 6 70.76 -33.79 1.13
CA PHE A 6 69.47 -34.16 0.51
C PHE A 6 68.25 -33.62 1.28
N LEU A 7 67.62 -32.57 0.71
CA LEU A 7 66.19 -32.29 0.93
C LEU A 7 65.35 -33.45 0.38
N PRO A 8 64.18 -33.73 0.99
CA PRO A 8 62.96 -33.52 0.21
C PRO A 8 61.79 -32.92 1.02
N LEU A 9 60.82 -32.48 0.22
CA LEU A 9 59.54 -31.84 0.51
C LEU A 9 58.80 -32.36 1.76
N SER A 10 58.45 -31.44 2.66
CA SER A 10 57.34 -31.59 3.60
C SER A 10 56.28 -30.54 3.30
N ILE A 11 55.30 -30.99 2.51
CA ILE A 11 53.90 -30.59 2.41
C ILE A 11 53.52 -29.33 3.20
N LEU A 12 53.25 -28.24 2.45
CA LEU A 12 52.44 -27.11 2.90
C LEU A 12 51.07 -27.66 3.34
N SER A 13 50.89 -27.85 4.64
CA SER A 13 49.55 -27.99 5.21
C SER A 13 48.97 -26.59 5.26
N ALA A 14 48.38 -26.15 4.16
CA ALA A 14 47.45 -25.05 4.18
C ALA A 14 46.33 -25.47 5.14
N PHE A 15 46.36 -24.93 6.36
CA PHE A 15 45.14 -24.83 7.14
C PHE A 15 44.21 -23.94 6.33
N TYR A 16 43.41 -24.58 5.48
CA TYR A 16 42.11 -24.04 5.10
C TYR A 16 41.40 -23.83 6.44
N VAL A 17 41.46 -22.60 6.94
CA VAL A 17 40.39 -22.08 7.76
C VAL A 17 39.18 -22.13 6.83
N VAL A 18 38.48 -23.26 6.85
CA VAL A 18 37.12 -23.37 6.37
C VAL A 18 36.41 -22.34 7.23
N GLY A 19 36.22 -21.15 6.67
CA GLY A 19 35.43 -20.09 7.27
C GLY A 19 34.13 -20.75 7.68
N GLY A 20 33.94 -20.87 8.99
CA GLY A 20 32.75 -21.48 9.55
C GLY A 20 31.57 -20.79 8.90
N ALA A 21 30.75 -21.57 8.20
CA ALA A 21 29.46 -21.08 7.76
C ALA A 21 28.77 -20.57 9.02
N ALA A 22 28.68 -19.25 9.18
CA ALA A 22 27.91 -18.66 10.24
C ALA A 22 26.50 -19.24 10.10
N SER A 23 26.13 -20.10 11.05
CA SER A 23 24.82 -20.73 11.07
C SER A 23 23.79 -19.61 10.99
N CYS A 24 23.00 -19.59 9.92
CA CYS A 24 21.98 -18.57 9.76
C CYS A 24 20.87 -18.84 10.77
N ALA A 25 20.98 -18.21 11.93
CA ALA A 25 20.10 -18.38 13.06
C ALA A 25 19.70 -17.01 13.60
N ASP A 26 18.46 -16.90 14.05
CA ASP A 26 18.02 -15.73 14.80
C ASP A 26 18.78 -15.63 16.13
N ASP A 27 19.15 -14.42 16.52
CA ASP A 27 19.71 -14.14 17.83
C ASP A 27 18.61 -14.34 18.88
N SER A 28 18.68 -15.45 19.63
CA SER A 28 17.69 -15.81 20.63
C SER A 28 17.66 -14.86 21.84
N THR A 29 18.70 -14.05 22.01
CA THR A 29 18.79 -13.05 23.09
C THR A 29 18.31 -11.67 22.67
N HIS A 30 18.15 -11.46 21.37
CA HIS A 30 17.75 -10.16 20.83
C HIS A 30 16.26 -9.90 21.03
N THR A 31 15.97 -8.71 21.57
CA THR A 31 14.62 -8.18 21.67
C THR A 31 14.57 -6.77 21.09
N PHE A 32 13.45 -6.42 20.48
CA PHE A 32 13.20 -5.09 19.94
C PHE A 32 11.80 -4.61 20.31
N ASN A 33 11.63 -3.30 20.38
CA ASN A 33 10.36 -2.72 20.76
C ASN A 33 9.43 -2.50 19.57
N LEU A 34 8.13 -2.55 19.82
CA LEU A 34 7.13 -2.30 18.80
C LEU A 34 7.06 -0.79 18.49
N ILE A 35 7.03 -0.43 17.21
CA ILE A 35 6.99 0.98 16.76
C ILE A 35 5.79 1.75 17.33
N TRP A 36 4.67 1.06 17.55
CA TRP A 36 3.43 1.65 18.10
C TRP A 36 3.33 1.59 19.63
N ASP A 37 4.23 0.85 20.30
CA ASP A 37 4.32 0.80 21.76
C ASP A 37 5.75 0.42 22.18
N ASN A 38 6.53 1.46 22.51
CA ASN A 38 7.94 1.30 22.88
C ASN A 38 8.14 0.64 24.26
N SER A 39 7.06 0.32 24.98
CA SER A 39 7.11 -0.44 26.24
C SER A 39 7.03 -1.96 26.02
N ILE A 40 6.65 -2.40 24.81
CA ILE A 40 6.51 -3.82 24.49
C ILE A 40 7.76 -4.30 23.74
N ALA A 41 8.56 -5.11 24.43
CA ALA A 41 9.69 -5.82 23.83
C ALA A 41 9.26 -7.19 23.29
N VAL A 42 9.65 -7.50 22.05
CA VAL A 42 9.40 -8.78 21.38
C VAL A 42 10.70 -9.36 20.83
N ASN A 43 10.77 -10.67 20.61
CA ASN A 43 11.92 -11.37 20.04
C ASN A 43 11.72 -11.67 18.54
N CYS A 44 12.74 -12.24 17.88
CA CYS A 44 12.68 -12.57 16.45
C CYS A 44 11.50 -13.48 16.06
N THR A 45 11.15 -14.48 16.90
CA THR A 45 10.04 -15.41 16.62
C THR A 45 8.69 -14.71 16.53
N TRP A 46 8.54 -13.54 17.15
CA TRP A 46 7.32 -12.76 17.03
C TRP A 46 7.03 -12.36 15.58
N LEU A 47 8.05 -12.14 14.74
CA LEU A 47 7.84 -11.77 13.33
C LEU A 47 7.08 -12.84 12.53
N THR A 48 7.24 -14.11 12.89
CA THR A 48 6.68 -15.25 12.15
C THR A 48 5.54 -15.96 12.90
N LYS A 49 5.36 -15.71 14.20
CA LYS A 49 4.39 -16.42 15.07
C LYS A 49 2.93 -16.32 14.63
N ASN A 50 2.53 -15.24 13.96
CA ASN A 50 1.15 -15.05 13.50
C ASN A 50 1.10 -15.06 11.97
N MET A 51 0.67 -16.19 11.39
CA MET A 51 0.59 -16.42 9.94
C MET A 51 -0.17 -15.32 9.16
N LYS A 52 -1.19 -14.70 9.75
CA LYS A 52 -1.97 -13.63 9.11
C LYS A 52 -1.26 -12.27 9.11
N GLN A 53 -0.19 -12.13 9.89
CA GLN A 53 0.53 -10.88 10.10
C GLN A 53 2.00 -10.96 9.69
N VAL A 54 2.49 -12.13 9.24
CA VAL A 54 3.91 -12.34 8.90
C VAL A 54 4.37 -11.30 7.88
N ASP A 55 3.61 -11.08 6.82
CA ASP A 55 4.00 -10.15 5.75
C ASP A 55 4.11 -8.70 6.26
N TYR A 56 3.12 -8.25 7.04
CA TYR A 56 3.14 -6.94 7.66
C TYR A 56 4.31 -6.79 8.64
N ARG A 57 4.49 -7.74 9.56
CA ARG A 57 5.55 -7.71 10.58
C ARG A 57 6.93 -7.70 9.92
N LYS A 58 7.15 -8.55 8.92
CA LYS A 58 8.41 -8.55 8.17
C LYS A 58 8.63 -7.22 7.45
N ASN A 59 7.63 -6.70 6.75
CA ASN A 59 7.77 -5.44 6.02
C ASN A 59 8.09 -4.25 6.93
N THR A 60 7.49 -4.20 8.13
CA THR A 60 7.70 -3.10 9.08
C THR A 60 9.03 -3.20 9.83
N TYR A 61 9.41 -4.39 10.31
CA TYR A 61 10.51 -4.53 11.27
C TYR A 61 11.80 -5.11 10.65
N CYS A 62 11.72 -5.92 9.60
CA CYS A 62 12.92 -6.50 9.01
C CYS A 62 13.91 -5.52 8.37
N PRO A 63 13.54 -4.31 7.91
CA PRO A 63 14.53 -3.33 7.45
C PRO A 63 15.61 -3.02 8.49
N VAL A 64 15.26 -3.06 9.79
CA VAL A 64 16.17 -2.80 10.91
C VAL A 64 16.61 -4.06 11.65
N GLN A 65 15.80 -5.14 11.63
CA GLN A 65 16.10 -6.36 12.38
C GLN A 65 16.88 -7.43 11.59
N ARG A 66 17.11 -7.26 10.29
CA ARG A 66 17.75 -8.27 9.41
C ARG A 66 19.12 -8.79 9.87
N GLY A 67 19.89 -7.99 10.62
CA GLY A 67 21.20 -8.41 11.16
C GLY A 67 21.11 -9.24 12.44
N LYS A 68 19.97 -9.20 13.14
CA LYS A 68 19.73 -9.92 14.41
C LYS A 68 18.70 -11.04 14.27
N CYS A 69 17.79 -10.92 13.32
CA CYS A 69 16.75 -11.89 13.00
C CYS A 69 16.85 -12.36 11.53
N PRO A 70 17.98 -12.93 11.07
CA PRO A 70 18.16 -13.29 9.67
C PRO A 70 17.23 -14.42 9.19
N VAL A 71 16.81 -15.36 10.06
CA VAL A 71 15.86 -16.43 9.70
C VAL A 71 14.45 -15.85 9.62
N SER A 72 14.02 -15.14 10.67
CA SER A 72 12.68 -14.57 10.74
C SER A 72 12.44 -13.44 9.73
N CYS A 73 13.49 -12.92 9.09
CA CYS A 73 13.42 -11.90 8.03
C CYS A 73 13.75 -12.41 6.62
N ASP A 74 13.77 -13.74 6.43
CA ASP A 74 14.06 -14.40 5.15
C ASP A 74 15.40 -13.95 4.53
N ASN A 75 16.36 -13.61 5.37
CA ASN A 75 17.68 -13.11 4.97
C ASN A 75 18.74 -14.23 4.98
N CYS A 76 18.32 -15.48 5.17
CA CYS A 76 19.15 -16.65 5.01
C CYS A 76 19.17 -17.06 3.53
N THR A 77 20.29 -16.86 2.85
CA THR A 77 20.58 -17.50 1.57
C THR A 77 20.93 -18.97 1.79
N ILE A 78 19.93 -19.79 2.09
CA ILE A 78 20.09 -21.24 1.90
C ILE A 78 20.00 -21.47 0.39
N ALA A 79 21.07 -21.99 -0.22
CA ALA A 79 21.09 -22.31 -1.65
C ALA A 79 19.83 -23.12 -2.02
N PRO A 80 19.10 -22.76 -3.09
CA PRO A 80 17.91 -23.49 -3.47
C PRO A 80 18.30 -24.88 -3.97
N THR A 81 17.93 -25.94 -3.24
CA THR A 81 17.93 -27.32 -3.76
C THR A 81 16.82 -27.45 -4.80
N LYS A 82 17.09 -26.94 -6.01
CA LYS A 82 16.28 -27.22 -7.20
C LYS A 82 16.49 -28.68 -7.61
N SER A 83 15.44 -29.46 -7.56
CA SER A 83 15.17 -30.46 -8.60
C SER A 83 13.68 -30.39 -8.94
N PRO A 84 13.28 -29.77 -10.06
CA PRO A 84 11.94 -29.93 -10.58
C PRO A 84 11.82 -31.33 -11.19
N THR A 85 10.95 -32.16 -10.62
CA THR A 85 10.61 -33.47 -11.19
C THR A 85 9.58 -33.30 -12.30
N LYS A 86 9.93 -33.89 -13.46
CA LYS A 86 9.12 -34.23 -14.65
C LYS A 86 8.66 -33.13 -15.61
N ALA A 87 9.15 -33.29 -16.83
CA ALA A 87 8.75 -32.60 -18.05
C ALA A 87 7.31 -32.92 -18.47
N PRO A 88 6.61 -32.00 -19.16
CA PRO A 88 5.39 -32.32 -19.89
C PRO A 88 5.76 -32.95 -21.25
N THR A 89 5.35 -34.20 -21.45
CA THR A 89 5.30 -34.85 -22.76
C THR A 89 3.93 -34.58 -23.40
N GLY A 90 3.91 -33.97 -24.58
CA GLY A 90 2.73 -33.86 -25.44
C GLY A 90 2.90 -32.84 -26.56
N SER A 91 3.24 -33.32 -27.76
CA SER A 91 3.51 -32.57 -29.01
C SER A 91 2.35 -31.72 -29.55
N PRO A 92 2.62 -30.75 -30.44
CA PRO A 92 1.61 -29.97 -31.14
C PRO A 92 1.10 -30.71 -32.39
N SER A 93 -0.19 -30.60 -32.70
CA SER A 93 -0.70 -30.95 -34.04
C SER A 93 -1.20 -29.71 -34.77
N LEU A 94 -0.57 -29.48 -35.92
CA LEU A 94 -0.93 -28.53 -36.96
C LEU A 94 -2.23 -28.93 -37.68
N SER A 95 -2.84 -27.95 -38.36
CA SER A 95 -3.69 -27.99 -39.58
C SER A 95 -4.87 -27.01 -39.40
N SER A 96 -5.28 -26.10 -40.28
CA SER A 96 -4.91 -25.70 -41.64
C SER A 96 -5.79 -24.48 -41.99
N SER A 97 -5.21 -23.43 -42.57
CA SER A 97 -5.88 -22.35 -43.36
C SER A 97 -6.52 -22.97 -44.65
N PRO A 98 -7.31 -22.29 -45.55
CA PRO A 98 -7.36 -20.83 -45.80
C PRO A 98 -8.64 -20.16 -46.37
N SER A 99 -8.61 -18.81 -46.34
CA SER A 99 -9.06 -17.81 -47.35
C SER A 99 -10.52 -17.71 -47.83
N LYS A 100 -11.06 -16.47 -47.76
CA LYS A 100 -11.62 -15.72 -48.92
C LYS A 100 -11.94 -14.25 -48.57
N GLN A 101 -11.31 -13.34 -49.33
CA GLN A 101 -11.72 -11.95 -49.62
C GLN A 101 -12.44 -11.94 -51.02
N PRO A 102 -12.87 -10.83 -51.66
CA PRO A 102 -13.11 -9.43 -51.23
C PRO A 102 -14.40 -8.75 -51.83
N THR A 103 -14.60 -7.46 -51.49
CA THR A 103 -15.19 -6.34 -52.30
C THR A 103 -16.71 -6.12 -52.46
N LYS A 104 -17.18 -4.92 -52.08
CA LYS A 104 -17.78 -3.90 -52.99
C LYS A 104 -18.06 -2.56 -52.27
N ALA A 105 -17.44 -1.49 -52.76
CA ALA A 105 -18.02 -0.14 -52.85
C ALA A 105 -18.70 -0.03 -54.26
N PRO A 106 -19.33 1.09 -54.74
CA PRO A 106 -19.27 2.47 -54.24
C PRO A 106 -20.52 3.39 -54.50
N VAL A 107 -20.39 4.68 -54.11
CA VAL A 107 -21.01 5.96 -54.62
C VAL A 107 -22.53 6.23 -54.49
N LYS A 108 -22.90 7.34 -53.83
CA LYS A 108 -23.43 8.58 -54.45
C LYS A 108 -23.75 9.70 -53.46
N ALA A 109 -23.14 10.86 -53.71
CA ALA A 109 -23.65 12.18 -53.31
C ALA A 109 -24.96 12.49 -54.06
N PRO A 110 -25.74 13.47 -53.58
CA PRO A 110 -25.67 14.75 -54.27
C PRO A 110 -25.59 15.97 -53.35
N SER A 111 -24.93 17.01 -53.86
CA SER A 111 -25.07 18.40 -53.43
C SER A 111 -26.50 18.88 -53.68
N LEU A 112 -26.92 19.93 -52.95
CA LEU A 112 -27.50 21.16 -53.51
C LEU A 112 -27.89 22.09 -52.36
N SER A 113 -27.28 23.28 -52.35
CA SER A 113 -27.78 24.47 -51.65
C SER A 113 -29.13 24.91 -52.24
N PRO A 114 -29.93 25.69 -51.48
CA PRO A 114 -29.98 27.11 -51.82
C PRO A 114 -30.04 28.07 -50.63
N SER A 115 -29.50 29.26 -50.89
CA SER A 115 -29.57 30.50 -50.12
C SER A 115 -31.01 31.02 -49.97
N LYS A 116 -31.33 31.57 -48.80
CA LYS A 116 -31.95 32.91 -48.66
C LYS A 116 -32.02 33.34 -47.18
N ALA A 117 -31.52 34.55 -46.95
CA ALA A 117 -31.61 35.27 -45.68
C ALA A 117 -33.08 35.59 -45.30
N PRO A 118 -33.31 35.88 -44.02
CA PRO A 118 -34.02 37.10 -43.67
C PRO A 118 -33.22 37.98 -42.72
N SER A 119 -33.06 39.23 -43.15
CA SER A 119 -32.82 40.39 -42.31
C SER A 119 -34.03 40.62 -41.39
N LYS A 120 -33.78 40.80 -40.09
CA LYS A 120 -34.27 41.93 -39.29
C LYS A 120 -33.74 41.84 -37.86
N GLN A 121 -33.07 42.91 -37.44
CA GLN A 121 -32.70 43.21 -36.06
C GLN A 121 -33.89 43.11 -35.12
N PRO A 122 -33.64 42.76 -33.85
CA PRO A 122 -34.25 43.44 -32.73
C PRO A 122 -33.19 44.28 -32.00
N THR A 123 -33.38 45.58 -32.08
CA THR A 123 -32.83 46.59 -31.17
C THR A 123 -33.31 46.31 -29.75
N LYS A 124 -32.37 46.07 -28.83
CA LYS A 124 -32.33 46.57 -27.42
C LYS A 124 -31.15 45.92 -26.69
N ALA A 125 -30.09 46.70 -26.47
CA ALA A 125 -29.08 46.42 -25.46
C ALA A 125 -29.62 46.77 -24.05
N PRO A 126 -28.88 46.45 -22.99
CA PRO A 126 -28.99 45.25 -22.17
C PRO A 126 -29.84 45.50 -20.92
N VAL A 127 -30.75 44.58 -20.57
CA VAL A 127 -31.35 44.61 -19.22
C VAL A 127 -30.31 44.06 -18.25
N LYS A 128 -29.79 44.96 -17.41
CA LYS A 128 -29.05 44.75 -16.15
C LYS A 128 -28.34 43.39 -16.00
N ALA A 129 -27.01 43.44 -16.02
CA ALA A 129 -26.18 42.40 -15.45
C ALA A 129 -26.77 41.93 -14.09
N PRO A 130 -26.80 40.62 -13.81
CA PRO A 130 -27.13 40.17 -12.46
C PRO A 130 -26.05 40.71 -11.52
N THR A 131 -26.37 41.77 -10.79
CA THR A 131 -25.54 42.36 -9.72
C THR A 131 -25.57 41.56 -8.43
N VAL A 132 -26.06 40.31 -8.49
CA VAL A 132 -25.84 39.33 -7.44
C VAL A 132 -24.74 38.41 -7.96
N SER A 133 -23.50 38.72 -7.57
CA SER A 133 -22.54 37.63 -7.41
C SER A 133 -23.22 36.58 -6.53
N PRO A 134 -23.04 35.28 -6.79
CA PRO A 134 -23.32 34.29 -5.76
C PRO A 134 -22.32 34.53 -4.62
N SER A 135 -22.63 35.51 -3.77
CA SER A 135 -21.96 35.76 -2.50
C SER A 135 -22.49 34.73 -1.52
N LYS A 136 -22.02 33.51 -1.74
CA LYS A 136 -21.92 32.38 -0.82
C LYS A 136 -21.30 31.27 -1.64
N VAL A 137 -19.97 31.35 -1.77
CA VAL A 137 -19.18 30.12 -1.85
C VAL A 137 -19.76 29.19 -0.78
N PRO A 138 -20.16 27.95 -1.08
CA PRO A 138 -20.53 27.01 -0.05
C PRO A 138 -19.29 26.82 0.84
N THR A 139 -19.21 27.56 1.93
CA THR A 139 -18.10 27.49 2.90
C THR A 139 -18.17 26.23 3.74
N THR A 140 -19.26 25.47 3.61
CA THR A 140 -19.35 24.12 4.15
C THR A 140 -18.88 23.15 3.09
N SER A 141 -17.58 22.81 3.13
CA SER A 141 -17.11 21.57 2.52
C SER A 141 -18.09 20.44 2.82
N PRO A 142 -18.44 19.58 1.84
CA PRO A 142 -19.39 18.50 2.05
C PRO A 142 -18.96 17.67 3.26
N ILE A 143 -19.79 17.70 4.29
CA ILE A 143 -19.72 16.77 5.41
C ILE A 143 -20.13 15.43 4.81
N GLY A 144 -19.13 14.58 4.53
CA GLY A 144 -19.37 13.25 3.98
C GLY A 144 -20.28 12.42 4.90
N PRO A 145 -20.81 11.28 4.42
CA PRO A 145 -21.67 10.42 5.22
C PRO A 145 -21.02 10.04 6.56
N CYS A 146 -21.81 10.18 7.64
CA CYS A 146 -21.43 9.87 9.02
C CYS A 146 -21.49 8.36 9.26
N VAL A 147 -20.59 7.62 8.63
CA VAL A 147 -20.51 6.16 8.72
C VAL A 147 -19.10 5.73 9.05
N ASP A 148 -18.98 4.56 9.68
CA ASP A 148 -17.68 3.93 9.91
C ASP A 148 -17.16 3.31 8.61
N SER A 149 -15.84 3.36 8.42
CA SER A 149 -15.17 2.73 7.29
C SER A 149 -15.28 1.21 7.41
N ALA A 150 -15.80 0.58 6.35
CA ALA A 150 -15.92 -0.88 6.27
C ALA A 150 -14.57 -1.58 6.03
N THR A 151 -13.53 -0.84 5.66
CA THR A 151 -12.22 -1.40 5.27
C THR A 151 -11.09 -1.05 6.22
N TYR A 152 -11.31 -0.10 7.14
CA TYR A 152 -10.27 0.30 8.08
C TYR A 152 -10.11 -0.76 9.16
N GLN A 153 -8.86 -1.18 9.34
CA GLN A 153 -8.45 -2.11 10.38
C GLN A 153 -7.18 -1.60 11.04
N TRP A 154 -7.07 -1.79 12.36
CA TRP A 154 -5.88 -1.44 13.12
C TRP A 154 -5.53 -2.54 14.12
N LEU A 155 -4.33 -2.47 14.72
CA LEU A 155 -3.92 -3.36 15.78
C LEU A 155 -4.30 -2.78 17.14
N ASN A 156 -5.02 -3.56 17.95
CA ASN A 156 -5.24 -3.19 19.34
C ASN A 156 -3.96 -3.44 20.20
N GLY A 157 -4.00 -3.08 21.48
CA GLY A 157 -2.87 -3.29 22.42
C GLY A 157 -2.47 -4.75 22.66
N LEU A 158 -3.16 -5.72 22.03
CA LEU A 158 -2.81 -7.14 22.04
C LEU A 158 -2.29 -7.62 20.67
N ALA A 159 -1.98 -6.69 19.76
CA ALA A 159 -1.60 -6.96 18.37
C ALA A 159 -2.63 -7.78 17.58
N ILE A 160 -3.93 -7.64 17.93
CA ILE A 160 -5.04 -8.25 17.19
C ILE A 160 -5.59 -7.20 16.22
N SER A 161 -5.77 -7.59 14.95
CA SER A 161 -6.42 -6.75 13.95
C SER A 161 -7.91 -6.64 14.25
N VAL A 162 -8.40 -5.40 14.34
CA VAL A 162 -9.76 -5.04 14.71
C VAL A 162 -10.29 -3.94 13.80
N ASP A 163 -11.61 -3.82 13.71
CA ASP A 163 -12.32 -2.81 12.94
C ASP A 163 -13.19 -1.90 13.84
N CYS A 164 -13.91 -0.95 13.25
CA CYS A 164 -14.75 -0.02 14.01
C CYS A 164 -15.84 -0.72 14.85
N GLY A 165 -16.36 -1.87 14.40
CA GLY A 165 -17.34 -2.68 15.13
C GLY A 165 -16.78 -3.23 16.44
N TRP A 166 -15.49 -3.56 16.48
CA TRP A 166 -14.82 -4.04 17.69
C TRP A 166 -14.93 -3.07 18.88
N LEU A 167 -14.98 -1.76 18.62
CA LEU A 167 -15.12 -0.75 19.68
C LEU A 167 -16.42 -0.93 20.47
N THR A 168 -17.49 -1.41 19.82
CA THR A 168 -18.82 -1.54 20.42
C THR A 168 -19.23 -2.99 20.71
N TYR A 169 -18.51 -3.97 20.15
CA TYR A 169 -18.81 -5.40 20.25
C TYR A 169 -19.00 -5.93 21.68
N ASN A 170 -18.17 -5.47 22.64
CA ASN A 170 -18.29 -5.87 24.04
C ASN A 170 -18.86 -4.72 24.88
N PRO A 171 -20.11 -4.83 25.39
CA PRO A 171 -20.75 -3.77 26.16
C PRO A 171 -19.96 -3.30 27.39
N LEU A 172 -19.28 -4.23 28.08
CA LEU A 172 -18.50 -3.93 29.29
C LEU A 172 -17.20 -3.16 28.98
N LYS A 173 -16.68 -3.29 27.76
CA LYS A 173 -15.45 -2.62 27.33
C LYS A 173 -15.69 -1.43 26.41
N LYS A 174 -16.93 -1.24 25.93
CA LYS A 174 -17.31 -0.21 24.96
C LYS A 174 -16.83 1.18 25.35
N THR A 175 -17.16 1.63 26.56
CA THR A 175 -16.79 2.98 27.04
C THR A 175 -15.29 3.17 27.06
N THR A 176 -14.53 2.21 27.60
CA THR A 176 -13.07 2.27 27.65
C THR A 176 -12.46 2.22 26.24
N ARG A 177 -12.95 1.34 25.36
CA ARG A 177 -12.45 1.22 23.99
C ARG A 177 -12.64 2.50 23.20
N ILE A 178 -13.83 3.10 23.28
CA ILE A 178 -14.12 4.38 22.63
C ILE A 178 -13.20 5.48 23.19
N ALA A 179 -13.09 5.60 24.51
CA ALA A 179 -12.22 6.61 25.13
C ALA A 179 -10.74 6.45 24.76
N THR A 180 -10.24 5.22 24.70
CA THR A 180 -8.83 4.92 24.38
C THR A 180 -8.50 5.10 22.91
N TRP A 181 -9.38 4.66 22.00
CA TRP A 181 -9.05 4.56 20.58
C TRP A 181 -9.61 5.71 19.74
N CYS A 182 -10.71 6.34 20.13
CA CYS A 182 -11.24 7.49 19.39
C CYS A 182 -10.44 8.79 19.61
N SER A 183 -9.44 8.79 20.49
CA SER A 183 -8.44 9.86 20.58
C SER A 183 -7.37 9.74 19.49
N ASN A 184 -7.18 8.54 18.92
CA ASN A 184 -6.33 8.36 17.76
C ASN A 184 -7.02 8.98 16.54
N THR A 185 -6.31 9.84 15.82
CA THR A 185 -6.85 10.59 14.68
C THR A 185 -7.28 9.66 13.55
N ASP A 186 -6.50 8.64 13.21
CA ASP A 186 -6.83 7.72 12.12
C ASP A 186 -8.04 6.84 12.47
N VAL A 187 -8.12 6.34 13.71
CA VAL A 187 -9.30 5.60 14.20
C VAL A 187 -10.52 6.52 14.25
N SER A 188 -10.39 7.74 14.75
CA SER A 188 -11.52 8.66 14.87
C SER A 188 -12.02 9.15 13.51
N PHE A 189 -11.14 9.28 12.51
CA PHE A 189 -11.53 9.56 11.13
C PHE A 189 -12.10 8.35 10.40
N ALA A 190 -11.64 7.14 10.69
CA ALA A 190 -12.18 5.94 10.07
C ALA A 190 -13.51 5.51 10.71
N CYS A 191 -13.65 5.63 12.03
CA CYS A 191 -14.79 5.15 12.82
C CYS A 191 -15.67 6.32 13.27
N ARG A 192 -16.10 7.17 12.33
CA ARG A 192 -16.70 8.48 12.65
C ARG A 192 -18.03 8.38 13.37
N SER A 193 -18.84 7.41 13.01
CA SER A 193 -20.14 7.18 13.63
C SER A 193 -19.93 6.70 15.07
N THR A 194 -19.05 5.71 15.24
CA THR A 194 -18.72 5.16 16.55
C THR A 194 -18.02 6.17 17.47
N CYS A 195 -17.10 6.96 16.93
CA CYS A 195 -16.32 7.97 17.66
C CYS A 195 -16.99 9.34 17.76
N LYS A 196 -18.17 9.53 17.12
CA LYS A 196 -18.94 10.78 17.09
C LYS A 196 -18.15 11.98 16.53
N THR A 197 -17.34 11.76 15.50
CA THR A 197 -16.48 12.78 14.87
C THR A 197 -17.02 13.28 13.51
N CYS A 198 -18.31 13.07 13.26
CA CYS A 198 -18.93 13.35 11.97
C CYS A 198 -18.99 14.82 11.57
N ASN A 199 -18.66 15.74 12.47
CA ASN A 199 -18.58 17.17 12.16
C ASN A 199 -17.30 17.52 11.38
N THR A 200 -16.35 16.59 11.27
CA THR A 200 -15.10 16.82 10.55
C THR A 200 -15.28 16.54 9.05
N PRO A 201 -14.96 17.50 8.17
CA PRO A 201 -15.06 17.31 6.72
C PRO A 201 -14.27 16.09 6.22
N CYS A 202 -14.87 15.37 5.29
CA CYS A 202 -14.29 14.18 4.66
C CYS A 202 -13.43 14.59 3.47
N GLN A 203 -12.29 15.22 3.72
CA GLN A 203 -11.47 15.81 2.65
C GLN A 203 -9.99 15.59 2.88
N ASP A 204 -9.29 15.32 1.78
CA ASP A 204 -7.83 15.33 1.78
C ASP A 204 -7.34 16.76 2.00
N VAL A 205 -6.34 16.91 2.87
CA VAL A 205 -5.70 18.20 3.12
C VAL A 205 -4.84 18.54 1.90
N ALA A 206 -5.27 19.55 1.12
CA ALA A 206 -4.66 19.87 -0.17
C ALA A 206 -3.16 20.21 -0.09
N THR A 207 -2.71 20.78 1.02
CA THR A 207 -1.31 21.17 1.26
C THR A 207 -0.47 20.06 1.90
N PHE A 208 -1.10 18.97 2.35
CA PHE A 208 -0.38 17.91 3.03
C PHE A 208 0.47 17.10 2.04
N THR A 209 1.72 16.89 2.41
CA THR A 209 2.63 16.01 1.68
C THR A 209 3.39 15.10 2.64
N PHE A 210 3.82 13.94 2.14
CA PHE A 210 4.55 12.94 2.89
C PHE A 210 5.69 12.37 2.04
N ASN A 211 6.76 11.93 2.70
CA ASN A 211 7.93 11.37 2.04
C ASN A 211 7.80 9.85 1.91
N LEU A 212 8.25 9.35 0.76
CA LEU A 212 8.42 7.92 0.56
C LEU A 212 9.82 7.52 1.05
N THR A 213 9.95 6.36 1.66
CA THR A 213 11.26 5.78 1.95
C THR A 213 12.03 5.59 0.64
N ASN A 214 13.19 6.26 0.52
CA ASN A 214 14.11 6.20 -0.63
C ASN A 214 13.68 6.93 -1.92
N VAL A 215 12.88 7.99 -1.82
CA VAL A 215 12.56 8.83 -2.98
C VAL A 215 12.71 10.31 -2.61
N GLY A 216 13.36 11.10 -3.48
CA GLY A 216 13.73 12.48 -3.17
C GLY A 216 12.57 13.49 -3.15
N GLU A 217 11.46 13.18 -3.82
CA GLU A 217 10.33 14.12 -3.94
C GLU A 217 9.15 13.71 -3.04
N PRO A 218 8.54 14.66 -2.31
CA PRO A 218 7.36 14.39 -1.50
C PRO A 218 6.15 14.01 -2.36
N ARG A 219 5.14 13.40 -1.73
CA ARG A 219 3.88 12.98 -2.34
C ARG A 219 2.70 13.63 -1.65
N ASN A 220 1.70 14.02 -2.42
CA ASN A 220 0.41 14.46 -1.88
C ASN A 220 -0.59 13.28 -1.82
N CYS A 221 -1.76 13.50 -1.23
CA CYS A 221 -2.79 12.47 -1.09
C CYS A 221 -3.19 11.81 -2.42
N SER A 222 -3.27 12.59 -3.51
CA SER A 222 -3.65 12.07 -4.85
C SER A 222 -2.71 10.98 -5.38
N TRP A 223 -1.46 10.95 -4.93
CA TRP A 223 -0.52 9.91 -5.32
C TRP A 223 -0.99 8.51 -4.86
N LEU A 224 -1.71 8.40 -3.75
CA LEU A 224 -2.19 7.10 -3.24
C LEU A 224 -3.14 6.42 -4.24
N THR A 225 -3.93 7.19 -4.98
CA THR A 225 -4.95 6.68 -5.91
C THR A 225 -4.55 6.76 -7.38
N LYS A 226 -3.48 7.52 -7.71
CA LYS A 226 -3.03 7.76 -9.09
C LYS A 226 -2.75 6.49 -9.91
N ASN A 227 -2.28 5.42 -9.28
CA ASN A 227 -2.04 4.14 -9.95
C ASN A 227 -3.00 3.10 -9.37
N VAL A 228 -3.98 2.68 -10.17
CA VAL A 228 -5.04 1.74 -9.76
C VAL A 228 -4.48 0.39 -9.29
N LEU A 229 -3.44 -0.13 -9.96
CA LEU A 229 -2.82 -1.41 -9.62
C LEU A 229 -2.03 -1.35 -8.30
N GLN A 230 -1.55 -0.16 -7.93
CA GLN A 230 -0.78 0.07 -6.70
C GLN A 230 -1.61 0.67 -5.57
N LYS A 231 -2.88 1.02 -5.83
CA LYS A 231 -3.75 1.75 -4.91
C LYS A 231 -3.85 1.04 -3.57
N ASP A 232 -4.17 -0.25 -3.59
CA ASP A 232 -4.41 -1.01 -2.37
C ASP A 232 -3.12 -1.21 -1.57
N ASN A 233 -2.02 -1.53 -2.26
CA ASN A 233 -0.69 -1.64 -1.63
C ASN A 233 -0.24 -0.32 -0.99
N ARG A 234 -0.44 0.81 -1.67
CA ARG A 234 -0.13 2.16 -1.15
C ARG A 234 -0.99 2.48 0.07
N ARG A 235 -2.29 2.17 0.02
CA ARG A 235 -3.19 2.40 1.15
C ARG A 235 -2.76 1.60 2.37
N VAL A 236 -2.50 0.31 2.20
CA VAL A 236 -1.99 -0.57 3.28
C VAL A 236 -0.69 -0.02 3.87
N THR A 237 0.20 0.50 3.05
CA THR A 237 1.52 0.97 3.49
C THR A 237 1.48 2.31 4.21
N TYR A 238 0.73 3.29 3.71
CA TYR A 238 0.84 4.68 4.17
C TYR A 238 -0.35 5.15 5.00
N CYS A 239 -1.57 4.66 4.74
CA CYS A 239 -2.77 5.25 5.35
C CYS A 239 -2.90 5.02 6.85
N GLY A 240 -2.12 4.11 7.44
CA GLY A 240 -2.04 3.95 8.89
C GLY A 240 -1.32 5.10 9.62
N THR A 241 -0.63 6.00 8.91
CA THR A 241 0.07 7.15 9.50
C THR A 241 -0.38 8.49 8.92
N ILE A 242 -0.79 8.52 7.65
CA ILE A 242 -1.22 9.74 6.97
C ILE A 242 -2.74 9.80 6.72
N GLY A 243 -3.49 8.80 7.17
CA GLY A 243 -4.89 8.62 6.80
C GLY A 243 -5.80 9.75 7.25
N SER A 244 -5.54 10.35 8.41
CA SER A 244 -6.23 11.54 8.91
C SER A 244 -5.97 12.79 8.06
N SER A 245 -4.84 12.88 7.37
CA SER A 245 -4.53 13.97 6.42
C SER A 245 -5.00 13.67 4.99
N CYS A 246 -5.17 12.38 4.66
CA CYS A 246 -5.62 11.89 3.36
C CYS A 246 -6.85 10.95 3.44
N PRO A 247 -7.95 11.32 4.13
CA PRO A 247 -9.04 10.38 4.41
C PRO A 247 -9.81 9.93 3.17
N VAL A 248 -9.91 10.76 2.13
CA VAL A 248 -10.56 10.40 0.86
C VAL A 248 -9.66 9.45 0.08
N SER A 249 -8.39 9.84 -0.10
CA SER A 249 -7.43 9.03 -0.83
C SER A 249 -7.16 7.68 -0.16
N CYS A 250 -7.26 7.60 1.16
CA CYS A 250 -7.17 6.37 1.94
C CYS A 250 -8.45 5.50 1.94
N GLY A 251 -9.58 6.03 1.46
CA GLY A 251 -10.85 5.31 1.45
C GLY A 251 -11.51 5.22 2.82
N TYR A 252 -11.17 6.13 3.74
CA TYR A 252 -11.84 6.26 5.04
C TYR A 252 -13.13 7.08 4.93
N CYS A 253 -13.31 7.76 3.80
CA CYS A 253 -14.57 8.35 3.38
C CYS A 253 -15.42 7.28 2.69
N ALA A 254 -16.67 7.11 3.12
CA ALA A 254 -17.65 6.41 2.32
C ALA A 254 -17.93 7.21 1.02
N PRO A 255 -18.18 6.51 -0.11
CA PRO A 255 -18.47 7.13 -1.40
C PRO A 255 -19.76 7.95 -1.38
#